data_AF-A0A5N6YD94-F1
#
_entry.id   AF-A0A5N6YD94-F1
#
_cell.length_a   1.000
_cell.length_b   1.000
_cell.length_c   1.000
_cell.angle_alpha   90.00
_cell.angle_beta   90.00
_cell.angle_gamma   90.00
#
_symmetry.space_group_name_H-M   'P 1'
#
loop_
_entity.id
_entity.type
_entity.pdbx_description
1 polymer ?
#
loop_
_entity_poly.entity_id
_entity_poly.type
_entity_poly.pdbx_seq_one_letter_code
_entity_poly.pdbx_strand_id
1 'polypeptide(L)'
;MPVENYGVWKAKPVRFTYETDADDHVSPHLSLFFTTSDNPRGEGRAAINIKSGDKSDSRLVFWLVKKFENFQNEQLRELKPGFHRLEGTMEQAPNGLALDYIRGNLFHRETGRLLPHDIPGPDNDILDELIPLLDGAVDNDSVIYIYGSHFNNGNGIHNIHMNQGSPRQWKNDNGIYQDGGILLDFGDHWMGVFIGFASQAVHTDDEGQPTPPHGYLTWNELLNPEIPGEQRKRRDVHDRTVTISEALIRHHGAEPTTKPDMITLTNRADAPVVLNGWSIRNHKGDNEYLPDGTVLRRRRRQSFQLHNCALSDEGGTITLLNEQGLKVDGVRYTATQTSPGHVVSF
;
A
#
# COMPACT_ATOMS: atom_id res chain seq x y z
N MET A 1 15.38 -3.21 -14.34
CA MET A 1 14.50 -2.12 -14.83
C MET A 1 13.24 -2.22 -14.01
N PRO A 2 12.57 -1.11 -13.68
CA PRO A 2 11.26 -1.16 -13.07
C PRO A 2 10.34 -2.13 -13.83
N VAL A 3 9.33 -2.66 -13.15
CA VAL A 3 8.51 -3.77 -13.64
C VAL A 3 7.89 -3.46 -15.00
N GLU A 4 8.25 -4.25 -16.01
CA GLU A 4 7.81 -4.04 -17.40
C GLU A 4 6.32 -4.39 -17.58
N ASN A 5 5.66 -3.72 -18.53
CA ASN A 5 4.25 -3.95 -18.86
C ASN A 5 3.32 -3.89 -17.65
N TYR A 6 3.58 -2.95 -16.73
CA TYR A 6 2.78 -2.77 -15.54
C TYR A 6 1.35 -2.33 -15.86
N GLY A 7 0.38 -2.93 -15.19
CA GLY A 7 -1.02 -2.54 -15.29
C GLY A 7 -1.96 -3.30 -14.35
N VAL A 8 -3.25 -3.19 -14.64
CA VAL A 8 -4.32 -3.84 -13.88
C VAL A 8 -5.21 -4.68 -14.80
N TRP A 9 -5.54 -5.88 -14.36
CA TRP A 9 -6.48 -6.76 -15.04
C TRP A 9 -7.83 -6.76 -14.33
N LYS A 10 -8.91 -6.40 -15.02
CA LYS A 10 -10.28 -6.59 -14.52
C LYS A 10 -10.86 -7.89 -15.04
N ALA A 11 -11.20 -8.82 -14.15
CA ALA A 11 -11.57 -10.19 -14.50
C ALA A 11 -12.58 -10.81 -13.54
N LYS A 12 -12.96 -12.07 -13.82
CA LYS A 12 -13.69 -12.97 -12.93
C LYS A 12 -12.78 -14.13 -12.52
N PRO A 13 -12.56 -14.39 -11.21
CA PRO A 13 -11.80 -15.55 -10.77
C PRO A 13 -12.60 -16.82 -11.05
N VAL A 14 -11.92 -17.91 -11.40
CA VAL A 14 -12.56 -19.19 -11.76
C VAL A 14 -12.13 -20.33 -10.83
N ARG A 15 -10.82 -20.46 -10.62
CA ARG A 15 -10.21 -21.49 -9.78
C ARG A 15 -8.77 -21.09 -9.49
N PHE A 16 -8.13 -21.77 -8.55
CA PHE A 16 -6.70 -21.64 -8.35
C PHE A 16 -6.07 -23.01 -8.09
N THR A 17 -4.75 -23.07 -8.26
CA THR A 17 -3.89 -24.16 -7.81
C THR A 17 -2.70 -23.55 -7.08
N TYR A 18 -2.05 -24.29 -6.20
CA TYR A 18 -0.88 -23.80 -5.48
C TYR A 18 0.17 -24.91 -5.35
N GLU A 19 1.43 -24.50 -5.25
CA GLU A 19 2.56 -25.40 -5.05
C GLU A 19 2.88 -25.52 -3.55
N THR A 20 2.94 -26.75 -3.07
CA THR A 20 3.42 -27.07 -1.71
C THR A 20 4.95 -26.97 -1.65
N ASP A 21 5.53 -27.01 -0.46
CA ASP A 21 6.97 -27.04 -0.25
C ASP A 21 7.61 -28.29 -0.88
N ALA A 22 6.84 -29.38 -1.00
CA ALA A 22 7.24 -30.59 -1.70
C ALA A 22 7.23 -30.44 -3.24
N ASP A 23 6.34 -29.60 -3.79
CA ASP A 23 6.23 -29.37 -5.23
C ASP A 23 7.34 -28.42 -5.74
N ASP A 24 7.54 -27.29 -5.05
CA ASP A 24 8.64 -26.36 -5.30
C ASP A 24 9.11 -25.73 -3.98
N HIS A 25 10.28 -26.13 -3.50
CA HIS A 25 10.89 -25.58 -2.29
C HIS A 25 11.56 -24.21 -2.51
N VAL A 26 11.82 -23.81 -3.76
CA VAL A 26 12.64 -22.64 -4.11
C VAL A 26 11.79 -21.41 -4.39
N SER A 27 10.79 -21.55 -5.25
CA SER A 27 9.97 -20.43 -5.71
C SER A 27 8.50 -20.84 -5.98
N PRO A 28 7.81 -21.42 -4.99
CA PRO A 28 6.42 -21.84 -5.16
C PRO A 28 5.51 -20.64 -5.47
N HIS A 29 4.50 -20.90 -6.30
CA HIS A 29 3.48 -19.96 -6.70
C HIS A 29 2.08 -20.51 -6.43
N LEU A 30 1.16 -19.59 -6.10
CA LEU A 30 -0.26 -19.79 -6.29
C LEU A 30 -0.62 -19.30 -7.71
N SER A 31 -1.23 -20.18 -8.49
CA SER A 31 -1.75 -19.89 -9.84
C SER A 31 -3.25 -19.65 -9.78
N LEU A 32 -3.66 -18.39 -9.83
CA LEU A 32 -5.07 -18.01 -9.94
C LEU A 32 -5.49 -17.96 -11.41
N PHE A 33 -6.51 -18.71 -11.78
CA PHE A 33 -7.09 -18.70 -13.11
C PHE A 33 -8.32 -17.81 -13.15
N PHE A 34 -8.43 -16.99 -14.20
CA PHE A 34 -9.47 -16.00 -14.34
C PHE A 34 -9.98 -15.92 -15.79
N THR A 35 -11.18 -15.40 -15.98
CA THR A 35 -11.74 -15.12 -17.31
C THR A 35 -12.07 -13.65 -17.47
N THR A 36 -12.08 -13.19 -18.72
CA THR A 36 -12.63 -11.88 -19.08
C THR A 36 -13.67 -12.07 -20.17
N SER A 37 -14.69 -11.21 -20.19
CA SER A 37 -15.80 -11.31 -21.15
C SER A 37 -15.35 -11.15 -22.61
N ASP A 38 -14.14 -10.63 -22.83
CA ASP A 38 -13.48 -10.42 -24.11
C ASP A 38 -12.39 -11.47 -24.41
N ASN A 39 -12.32 -12.59 -23.67
CA ASN A 39 -11.29 -13.61 -23.88
C ASN A 39 -11.78 -14.80 -24.74
N PRO A 40 -11.68 -14.73 -26.09
CA PRO A 40 -11.94 -15.89 -26.94
C PRO A 40 -10.87 -16.98 -26.80
N ARG A 41 -9.81 -16.77 -25.99
CA ARG A 41 -8.64 -17.65 -25.85
C ARG A 41 -8.63 -18.51 -24.57
N GLY A 42 -9.69 -18.47 -23.76
CA GLY A 42 -9.81 -19.27 -22.52
C GLY A 42 -9.33 -18.53 -21.26
N GLU A 43 -9.04 -19.28 -20.19
CA GLU A 43 -8.61 -18.73 -18.89
C GLU A 43 -7.25 -18.01 -19.00
N GLY A 44 -7.12 -16.86 -18.35
CA GLY A 44 -5.85 -16.24 -18.02
C GLY A 44 -5.29 -16.77 -16.70
N ARG A 45 -3.99 -16.54 -16.44
CA ARG A 45 -3.29 -16.99 -15.22
C ARG A 45 -2.57 -15.84 -14.53
N ALA A 46 -2.84 -15.66 -13.25
CA ALA A 46 -2.06 -14.83 -12.34
C ALA A 46 -1.12 -15.72 -11.51
N ALA A 47 0.18 -15.45 -11.58
CA ALA A 47 1.21 -16.13 -10.79
C ALA A 47 1.55 -15.27 -9.57
N ILE A 48 1.12 -15.72 -8.39
CA ILE A 48 1.26 -15.03 -7.11
C ILE A 48 2.35 -15.75 -6.32
N ASN A 49 3.39 -15.01 -5.93
CA ASN A 49 4.46 -15.54 -5.09
C ASN A 49 3.90 -15.87 -3.69
N ILE A 50 4.15 -17.10 -3.24
CA ILE A 50 3.80 -17.59 -1.89
C ILE A 50 5.04 -17.88 -1.04
N LYS A 51 6.24 -17.62 -1.56
CA LYS A 51 7.52 -17.69 -0.83
C LYS A 51 8.53 -16.74 -1.49
N SER A 52 9.40 -16.12 -0.69
CA SER A 52 10.52 -15.35 -1.23
C SER A 52 11.65 -16.27 -1.67
N GLY A 53 12.30 -15.92 -2.79
CA GLY A 53 13.57 -16.54 -3.21
C GLY A 53 14.77 -16.11 -2.36
N ASP A 54 14.60 -15.19 -1.40
CA ASP A 54 15.66 -14.82 -0.45
C ASP A 54 15.89 -15.96 0.54
N LYS A 55 17.05 -16.62 0.42
CA LYS A 55 17.44 -17.75 1.27
C LYS A 55 17.67 -17.36 2.73
N SER A 56 17.84 -16.07 3.04
CA SER A 56 18.04 -15.59 4.41
C SER A 56 16.74 -15.32 5.16
N ASP A 57 15.66 -15.02 4.44
CA ASP A 57 14.31 -14.90 4.98
C ASP A 57 13.29 -15.12 3.86
N SER A 58 12.71 -16.32 3.80
CA SER A 58 11.77 -16.72 2.75
C SER A 58 10.34 -16.24 3.00
N ARG A 59 10.08 -15.63 4.16
CA ARG A 59 8.73 -15.23 4.58
C ARG A 59 8.21 -14.06 3.74
N LEU A 60 6.90 -14.06 3.58
CA LEU A 60 6.16 -12.96 3.00
C LEU A 60 5.53 -12.12 4.10
N VAL A 61 5.17 -10.90 3.74
CA VAL A 61 4.34 -10.02 4.55
C VAL A 61 3.01 -9.92 3.86
N PHE A 62 1.94 -10.20 4.59
CA PHE A 62 0.58 -10.20 4.08
C PHE A 62 -0.26 -9.13 4.78
N TRP A 63 -0.92 -8.29 4.00
CA TRP A 63 -1.94 -7.36 4.48
C TRP A 63 -3.29 -7.66 3.82
N LEU A 64 -4.31 -7.86 4.66
CA LEU A 64 -5.70 -7.97 4.24
C LEU A 64 -6.49 -6.76 4.74
N VAL A 65 -7.04 -5.98 3.81
CA VAL A 65 -7.92 -4.85 4.09
C VAL A 65 -9.36 -5.24 3.74
N LYS A 66 -10.13 -5.71 4.73
CA LYS A 66 -11.49 -6.27 4.53
C LYS A 66 -12.56 -5.25 4.08
N LYS A 67 -12.29 -3.96 4.25
CA LYS A 67 -13.13 -2.83 3.82
C LYS A 67 -12.25 -1.83 3.09
N PHE A 68 -11.78 -2.23 1.92
CA PHE A 68 -10.84 -1.43 1.15
C PHE A 68 -11.58 -0.29 0.44
N GLU A 69 -11.60 0.87 1.07
CA GLU A 69 -12.11 2.09 0.47
C GLU A 69 -10.96 2.88 -0.17
N ASN A 70 -11.08 3.12 -1.48
CA ASN A 70 -10.11 3.92 -2.23
C ASN A 70 -10.84 4.82 -3.24
N PHE A 71 -10.30 6.01 -3.47
CA PHE A 71 -10.92 7.01 -4.36
C PHE A 71 -11.05 6.52 -5.80
N GLN A 72 -10.25 5.53 -6.19
CA GLN A 72 -10.25 4.95 -7.52
C GLN A 72 -11.23 3.77 -7.70
N ASN A 73 -11.92 3.29 -6.65
CA ASN A 73 -12.77 2.08 -6.78
C ASN A 73 -13.86 2.24 -7.85
N GLU A 74 -14.48 3.41 -7.96
CA GLU A 74 -15.48 3.68 -9.01
C GLU A 74 -14.84 3.75 -10.40
N GLN A 75 -13.66 4.36 -10.54
CA GLN A 75 -12.92 4.36 -11.81
C GLN A 75 -12.53 2.93 -12.23
N LEU A 76 -12.19 2.06 -11.28
CA LEU A 76 -11.95 0.63 -11.52
C LEU A 76 -13.22 -0.09 -12.00
N ARG A 77 -14.41 0.26 -11.48
CA ARG A 77 -15.68 -0.29 -11.96
C ARG A 77 -16.00 0.11 -13.39
N GLU A 78 -15.57 1.29 -13.83
CA GLU A 78 -15.76 1.76 -15.20
C GLU A 78 -14.85 1.08 -16.23
N LEU A 79 -13.73 0.48 -15.79
CA LEU A 79 -12.87 -0.28 -16.70
C LEU A 79 -13.65 -1.39 -17.42
N LYS A 80 -13.38 -1.56 -18.72
CA LYS A 80 -13.84 -2.74 -19.45
C LYS A 80 -13.13 -3.98 -18.91
N PRO A 81 -13.74 -5.18 -18.93
CA PRO A 81 -13.01 -6.41 -18.64
C PRO A 81 -11.80 -6.55 -19.58
N GLY A 82 -10.67 -7.05 -19.05
CA GLY A 82 -9.40 -7.12 -19.78
C GLY A 82 -8.23 -6.47 -19.04
N PHE A 83 -7.05 -6.54 -19.66
CA PHE A 83 -5.83 -5.88 -19.15
C PHE A 83 -5.78 -4.41 -19.57
N HIS A 84 -5.52 -3.54 -18.60
CA HIS A 84 -5.32 -2.10 -18.79
C HIS A 84 -3.89 -1.77 -18.41
N ARG A 85 -3.08 -1.42 -19.40
CA ARG A 85 -1.70 -0.96 -19.17
C ARG A 85 -1.72 0.39 -18.47
N LEU A 86 -1.00 0.49 -17.35
CA LEU A 86 -0.84 1.72 -16.60
C LEU A 86 0.55 2.33 -16.81
N GLU A 87 1.56 1.49 -17.07
CA GLU A 87 2.93 1.90 -17.36
C GLU A 87 3.01 3.01 -18.42
N GLY A 88 3.68 4.11 -18.08
CA GLY A 88 3.90 5.25 -18.98
C GLY A 88 2.65 6.09 -19.27
N THR A 89 1.54 5.83 -18.57
CA THR A 89 0.31 6.63 -18.67
C THR A 89 0.18 7.61 -17.52
N MET A 90 -0.79 8.54 -17.60
CA MET A 90 -1.11 9.43 -16.49
C MET A 90 -1.66 8.70 -15.26
N GLU A 91 -2.08 7.45 -15.40
CA GLU A 91 -2.57 6.61 -14.30
C GLU A 91 -1.43 6.03 -13.44
N GLN A 92 -0.19 6.09 -13.93
CA GLN A 92 1.02 5.73 -13.17
C GLN A 92 1.53 6.93 -12.36
N ALA A 93 0.67 7.43 -11.46
CA ALA A 93 0.91 8.68 -10.76
C ALA A 93 0.22 8.67 -9.39
N PRO A 94 0.59 9.61 -8.49
CA PRO A 94 -0.22 9.87 -7.31
C PRO A 94 -1.66 10.19 -7.76
N ASN A 95 -2.63 9.43 -7.23
CA ASN A 95 -4.06 9.50 -7.51
C ASN A 95 -4.55 8.84 -8.81
N GLY A 96 -3.65 8.31 -9.64
CA GLY A 96 -4.02 7.42 -10.73
C GLY A 96 -4.42 6.03 -10.24
N LEU A 97 -4.69 5.11 -11.18
CA LEU A 97 -5.05 3.73 -10.87
C LEU A 97 -3.91 2.86 -10.32
N ALA A 98 -2.64 3.27 -10.50
CA ALA A 98 -1.48 2.49 -10.08
C ALA A 98 -1.33 2.36 -8.55
N LEU A 99 -0.84 1.20 -8.10
CA LEU A 99 -0.61 0.96 -6.68
C LEU A 99 0.80 1.38 -6.27
N ASP A 100 0.87 2.02 -5.10
CA ASP A 100 2.11 2.27 -4.36
C ASP A 100 1.83 2.10 -2.86
N TYR A 101 2.45 1.10 -2.24
CA TYR A 101 2.19 0.68 -0.86
C TYR A 101 2.62 1.78 0.11
N ILE A 102 3.70 2.49 -0.21
CA ILE A 102 4.27 3.54 0.63
C ILE A 102 3.54 4.85 0.35
N ARG A 103 3.51 5.33 -0.88
CA ARG A 103 2.96 6.65 -1.24
C ARG A 103 1.44 6.70 -1.28
N GLY A 104 0.79 5.57 -1.57
CA GLY A 104 -0.66 5.47 -1.73
C GLY A 104 -1.45 5.33 -0.43
N ASN A 105 -0.78 5.12 0.72
CA ASN A 105 -1.45 4.88 2.02
C ASN A 105 -2.48 3.75 1.97
N LEU A 106 -2.16 2.63 1.28
CA LEU A 106 -3.12 1.56 0.96
C LEU A 106 -3.59 0.78 2.20
N PHE A 107 -2.75 0.71 3.22
CA PHE A 107 -3.00 -0.01 4.47
C PHE A 107 -2.16 0.58 5.60
N HIS A 108 -2.49 0.20 6.84
CA HIS A 108 -1.64 0.48 7.99
C HIS A 108 -0.49 -0.52 8.03
N ARG A 109 0.74 -0.02 8.02
CA ARG A 109 1.92 -0.86 7.86
C ARG A 109 2.07 -1.89 9.00
N GLU A 110 1.63 -1.55 10.21
CA GLU A 110 1.67 -2.39 11.41
C GLU A 110 0.68 -3.56 11.40
N THR A 111 -0.33 -3.56 10.52
CA THR A 111 -1.34 -4.64 10.46
C THR A 111 -0.89 -5.82 9.61
N GLY A 112 0.32 -5.76 9.06
CA GLY A 112 0.89 -6.84 8.25
C GLY A 112 1.25 -8.05 9.10
N ARG A 113 1.13 -9.23 8.50
CA ARG A 113 1.54 -10.50 9.12
C ARG A 113 2.72 -11.08 8.36
N LEU A 114 3.79 -11.40 9.07
CA LEU A 114 4.89 -12.19 8.52
C LEU A 114 4.48 -13.65 8.51
N LEU A 115 4.43 -14.24 7.32
CA LEU A 115 3.92 -15.58 7.09
C LEU A 115 4.96 -16.42 6.34
N PRO A 116 5.25 -17.65 6.81
CA PRO A 116 5.98 -18.65 6.05
C PRO A 116 5.11 -19.22 4.91
N HIS A 117 5.70 -20.13 4.16
CA HIS A 117 5.04 -20.95 3.16
C HIS A 117 4.87 -22.37 3.69
N ASP A 118 3.64 -22.90 3.57
CA ASP A 118 3.29 -24.32 3.67
C ASP A 118 3.86 -25.02 4.92
N ILE A 119 3.38 -24.59 6.10
CA ILE A 119 3.76 -25.23 7.38
C ILE A 119 2.56 -25.91 8.04
N PRO A 120 2.76 -26.99 8.81
CA PRO A 120 1.63 -27.68 9.46
C PRO A 120 0.91 -26.80 10.49
N GLY A 121 -0.43 -26.80 10.43
CA GLY A 121 -1.31 -26.12 11.38
C GLY A 121 -2.21 -25.11 10.66
N PRO A 122 -3.28 -24.62 11.30
CA PRO A 122 -4.14 -23.59 10.72
C PRO A 122 -3.67 -22.17 11.04
N ASP A 123 -4.06 -21.23 10.19
CA ASP A 123 -3.90 -19.77 10.34
C ASP A 123 -2.44 -19.34 10.57
N ASN A 124 -1.47 -20.10 10.07
CA ASN A 124 -0.06 -19.89 10.38
C ASN A 124 0.84 -19.69 9.16
N ASP A 125 0.31 -19.81 7.95
CA ASP A 125 1.04 -19.57 6.70
C ASP A 125 0.24 -18.73 5.68
N ILE A 126 0.88 -18.45 4.55
CA ILE A 126 0.28 -17.62 3.49
C ILE A 126 -0.88 -18.31 2.75
N LEU A 127 -0.88 -19.63 2.66
CA LEU A 127 -1.94 -20.40 1.99
C LEU A 127 -3.21 -20.39 2.83
N ASP A 128 -3.09 -20.50 4.15
CA ASP A 128 -4.21 -20.35 5.09
C ASP A 128 -4.95 -19.01 4.93
N GLU A 129 -4.23 -17.95 4.56
CA GLU A 129 -4.84 -16.63 4.32
C GLU A 129 -5.42 -16.50 2.91
N LEU A 130 -4.70 -16.96 1.88
CA LEU A 130 -5.09 -16.75 0.48
C LEU A 130 -6.23 -17.68 0.04
N ILE A 131 -6.23 -18.93 0.47
CA ILE A 131 -7.20 -19.95 0.00
C ILE A 131 -8.64 -19.52 0.32
N PRO A 132 -9.01 -19.19 1.58
CA PRO A 132 -10.38 -18.81 1.90
C PRO A 132 -10.84 -17.53 1.19
N LEU A 133 -9.91 -16.59 0.93
CA LEU A 133 -10.21 -15.35 0.22
C LEU A 133 -10.52 -15.61 -1.25
N LEU A 134 -9.74 -16.46 -1.91
CA LEU A 134 -9.93 -16.79 -3.32
C LEU A 134 -11.13 -17.71 -3.52
N ASP A 135 -11.37 -18.68 -2.63
CA ASP A 135 -12.60 -19.48 -2.63
C ASP A 135 -13.82 -18.57 -2.47
N GLY A 136 -13.80 -17.67 -1.49
CA GLY A 136 -14.88 -16.70 -1.31
C GLY A 136 -15.11 -15.81 -2.54
N ALA A 137 -14.06 -15.38 -3.22
CA ALA A 137 -14.15 -14.60 -4.45
C ALA A 137 -14.80 -15.40 -5.60
N VAL A 138 -14.44 -16.67 -5.76
CA VAL A 138 -15.01 -17.58 -6.77
C VAL A 138 -16.48 -17.86 -6.45
N ASP A 139 -16.79 -18.25 -5.20
CA ASP A 139 -18.13 -18.64 -4.77
C ASP A 139 -19.15 -17.50 -4.88
N ASN A 140 -18.70 -16.26 -4.69
CA ASN A 140 -19.55 -15.06 -4.78
C ASN A 140 -19.57 -14.44 -6.18
N ASP A 141 -18.92 -15.05 -7.19
CA ASP A 141 -18.76 -14.48 -8.52
C ASP A 141 -18.26 -13.01 -8.45
N SER A 142 -17.25 -12.74 -7.61
CA SER A 142 -16.75 -11.38 -7.40
C SER A 142 -16.01 -10.87 -8.64
N VAL A 143 -15.88 -9.55 -8.79
CA VAL A 143 -14.93 -8.98 -9.76
C VAL A 143 -13.56 -8.91 -9.11
N ILE A 144 -12.52 -9.36 -9.81
CA ILE A 144 -11.13 -9.28 -9.35
C ILE A 144 -10.34 -8.28 -10.19
N TYR A 145 -9.52 -7.48 -9.51
CA TYR A 145 -8.55 -6.56 -10.07
C TYR A 145 -7.15 -7.03 -9.69
N ILE A 146 -6.35 -7.42 -10.67
CA ILE A 146 -5.03 -8.00 -10.46
C ILE A 146 -3.98 -7.03 -10.98
N TYR A 147 -3.13 -6.51 -10.10
CA TYR A 147 -2.07 -5.57 -10.41
C TYR A 147 -0.73 -6.27 -10.52
N GLY A 148 0.05 -5.90 -11.52
CA GLY A 148 1.37 -6.47 -11.75
C GLY A 148 1.84 -6.28 -13.19
N SER A 149 2.81 -7.10 -13.59
CA SER A 149 3.38 -7.13 -14.92
C SER A 149 2.60 -8.06 -15.83
N HIS A 150 2.17 -7.60 -17.01
CA HIS A 150 1.61 -8.50 -18.01
C HIS A 150 2.69 -9.43 -18.58
N PHE A 151 2.37 -10.71 -18.76
CA PHE A 151 3.29 -11.62 -19.44
C PHE A 151 3.59 -11.15 -20.87
N ASN A 152 4.85 -11.26 -21.29
CA ASN A 152 5.24 -10.94 -22.66
C ASN A 152 4.53 -11.85 -23.69
N ASN A 153 4.16 -13.06 -23.28
CA ASN A 153 3.41 -14.03 -24.09
C ASN A 153 2.28 -14.66 -23.26
N GLY A 154 1.12 -14.86 -23.89
CA GLY A 154 -0.04 -15.51 -23.26
C GLY A 154 -0.94 -14.54 -22.51
N ASN A 155 -1.96 -15.09 -21.86
CA ASN A 155 -2.93 -14.34 -21.06
C ASN A 155 -2.56 -14.50 -19.58
N GLY A 156 -1.70 -13.64 -19.05
CA GLY A 156 -1.37 -13.74 -17.64
C GLY A 156 -0.56 -12.59 -17.09
N ILE A 157 -0.36 -12.64 -15.78
CA ILE A 157 0.20 -11.56 -14.98
C ILE A 157 1.02 -12.13 -13.82
N HIS A 158 2.12 -11.45 -13.46
CA HIS A 158 3.03 -11.78 -12.35
C HIS A 158 3.54 -10.51 -11.67
N ASN A 159 4.48 -10.62 -10.73
CA ASN A 159 4.93 -9.52 -9.87
C ASN A 159 3.75 -8.87 -9.10
N ILE A 160 2.88 -9.72 -8.55
CA ILE A 160 1.65 -9.35 -7.82
C ILE A 160 1.99 -9.12 -6.33
N HIS A 161 3.04 -8.36 -6.08
CA HIS A 161 3.55 -8.01 -4.77
C HIS A 161 4.17 -6.61 -4.81
N MET A 162 4.61 -6.08 -3.68
CA MET A 162 5.37 -4.84 -3.59
C MET A 162 6.60 -4.90 -4.50
N ASN A 163 6.71 -3.96 -5.45
CA ASN A 163 7.73 -3.89 -6.49
C ASN A 163 8.68 -2.70 -6.23
N GLN A 164 8.94 -2.43 -4.97
CA GLN A 164 9.86 -1.41 -4.47
C GLN A 164 10.49 -1.83 -3.14
N GLY A 165 11.57 -1.17 -2.74
CA GLY A 165 12.25 -1.45 -1.48
C GLY A 165 13.05 -2.76 -1.47
N SER A 166 13.23 -3.42 -2.61
CA SER A 166 13.98 -4.66 -2.72
C SER A 166 15.50 -4.42 -2.64
N PRO A 167 16.24 -5.22 -1.85
CA PRO A 167 17.68 -5.05 -1.71
C PRO A 167 18.49 -5.84 -2.75
N ARG A 168 19.81 -5.60 -2.76
CA ARG A 168 20.83 -6.39 -3.49
C ARG A 168 20.50 -6.58 -4.98
N GLN A 169 20.40 -7.83 -5.44
CA GLN A 169 20.24 -8.21 -6.84
C GLN A 169 18.89 -7.79 -7.45
N TRP A 170 17.89 -7.55 -6.61
CA TRP A 170 16.52 -7.16 -7.01
C TRP A 170 16.32 -5.63 -7.04
N LYS A 171 17.36 -4.84 -6.77
CA LYS A 171 17.28 -3.37 -6.78
C LYS A 171 16.81 -2.80 -8.11
N ASN A 172 17.13 -3.49 -9.20
CA ASN A 172 16.81 -3.02 -10.53
C ASN A 172 15.31 -3.08 -10.81
N ASP A 173 14.54 -3.86 -10.05
CA ASP A 173 13.10 -4.05 -10.26
C ASP A 173 12.27 -3.02 -9.46
N ASN A 174 12.93 -2.30 -8.56
CA ASN A 174 12.31 -1.24 -7.77
C ASN A 174 11.80 -0.10 -8.64
N GLY A 175 10.63 0.43 -8.26
CA GLY A 175 10.06 1.62 -8.84
C GLY A 175 8.76 2.01 -8.16
N ILE A 176 8.44 3.29 -8.25
CA ILE A 176 7.24 3.88 -7.64
C ILE A 176 6.01 3.66 -8.52
N TYR A 177 4.82 3.63 -7.91
CA TYR A 177 3.54 3.44 -8.64
C TYR A 177 3.54 2.24 -9.59
N GLN A 178 4.11 1.12 -9.16
CA GLN A 178 4.13 -0.13 -9.92
C GLN A 178 4.01 -1.36 -9.02
N ASP A 179 3.52 -1.18 -7.79
CA ASP A 179 3.31 -2.30 -6.88
C ASP A 179 2.19 -3.19 -7.41
N GLY A 180 2.37 -4.49 -7.25
CA GLY A 180 1.33 -5.49 -7.51
C GLY A 180 0.38 -5.64 -6.33
N GLY A 181 -0.67 -6.41 -6.54
CA GLY A 181 -1.69 -6.64 -5.51
C GLY A 181 -3.01 -7.13 -6.11
N ILE A 182 -3.96 -7.46 -5.25
CA ILE A 182 -5.28 -7.94 -5.65
C ILE A 182 -6.34 -7.11 -4.94
N LEU A 183 -7.31 -6.59 -5.70
CA LEU A 183 -8.54 -6.04 -5.15
C LEU A 183 -9.72 -6.91 -5.58
N LEU A 184 -10.64 -7.16 -4.65
CA LEU A 184 -11.85 -7.94 -4.86
C LEU A 184 -13.06 -7.03 -4.63
N ASP A 185 -13.92 -6.91 -5.63
CA ASP A 185 -15.20 -6.20 -5.55
C ASP A 185 -16.33 -7.23 -5.45
N PHE A 186 -16.94 -7.30 -4.26
CA PHE A 186 -18.12 -8.13 -3.99
C PHE A 186 -19.43 -7.39 -4.31
N GLY A 187 -19.35 -6.17 -4.84
CA GLY A 187 -20.46 -5.30 -5.17
C GLY A 187 -20.79 -4.33 -4.03
N ASP A 188 -21.08 -4.86 -2.84
CA ASP A 188 -21.41 -4.07 -1.64
C ASP A 188 -20.17 -3.60 -0.87
N HIS A 189 -19.06 -4.33 -0.97
CA HIS A 189 -17.80 -3.98 -0.35
C HIS A 189 -16.60 -4.45 -1.18
N TRP A 190 -15.45 -3.90 -0.84
CA TRP A 190 -14.17 -4.23 -1.45
C TRP A 190 -13.22 -4.84 -0.43
N MET A 191 -12.40 -5.77 -0.88
CA MET A 191 -11.24 -6.26 -0.13
C MET A 191 -9.95 -5.98 -0.90
N GLY A 192 -8.89 -5.62 -0.17
CA GLY A 192 -7.54 -5.45 -0.72
C GLY A 192 -6.59 -6.47 -0.12
N VAL A 193 -5.84 -7.16 -0.98
CA VAL A 193 -4.79 -8.11 -0.62
C VAL A 193 -3.46 -7.60 -1.15
N PHE A 194 -2.53 -7.40 -0.23
CA PHE A 194 -1.22 -6.84 -0.51
C PHE A 194 -0.14 -7.75 0.04
N ILE A 195 0.91 -7.97 -0.74
CA ILE A 195 1.99 -8.90 -0.43
C ILE A 195 3.31 -8.17 -0.58
N GLY A 196 4.22 -8.34 0.37
CA GLY A 196 5.61 -7.90 0.28
C GLY A 196 6.56 -8.99 0.74
N PHE A 197 7.86 -8.81 0.54
CA PHE A 197 8.89 -9.71 1.05
C PHE A 197 9.42 -9.20 2.39
N ALA A 198 9.70 -10.10 3.34
CA ALA A 198 10.20 -9.73 4.66
C ALA A 198 11.48 -8.86 4.63
N SER A 199 12.32 -9.03 3.60
CA SER A 199 13.57 -8.30 3.40
C SER A 199 13.42 -6.93 2.73
N GLN A 200 12.23 -6.57 2.25
CA GLN A 200 12.00 -5.26 1.64
C GLN A 200 11.99 -4.15 2.69
N ALA A 201 12.45 -2.97 2.26
CA ALA A 201 12.41 -1.75 3.05
C ALA A 201 10.97 -1.25 3.24
N VAL A 202 10.68 -0.74 4.44
CA VAL A 202 9.37 -0.15 4.76
C VAL A 202 9.17 1.26 4.19
N HIS A 203 10.27 1.93 3.80
CA HIS A 203 10.32 3.24 3.16
C HIS A 203 11.26 3.21 1.95
N THR A 204 10.93 4.02 0.94
CA THR A 204 11.69 4.14 -0.31
C THR A 204 11.89 5.59 -0.74
N ASP A 205 12.95 5.84 -1.49
CA ASP A 205 13.16 7.10 -2.21
C ASP A 205 12.28 7.18 -3.47
N ASP A 206 12.39 8.28 -4.21
CA ASP A 206 11.55 8.57 -5.39
C ASP A 206 11.85 7.69 -6.62
N GLU A 207 12.87 6.85 -6.52
CA GLU A 207 13.17 5.79 -7.47
C GLU A 207 12.69 4.40 -6.98
N GLY A 208 12.05 4.34 -5.81
CA GLY A 208 11.57 3.10 -5.19
C GLY A 208 12.68 2.31 -4.49
N GLN A 209 13.88 2.86 -4.33
CA GLN A 209 14.99 2.20 -3.65
C GLN A 209 14.86 2.32 -2.13
N PRO A 210 15.38 1.34 -1.34
CA PRO A 210 15.43 1.45 0.11
C PRO A 210 16.02 2.78 0.59
N THR A 211 15.31 3.48 1.47
CA THR A 211 15.80 4.72 2.09
C THR A 211 15.73 4.64 3.63
N PRO A 212 16.76 5.11 4.36
CA PRO A 212 18.07 5.56 3.85
C PRO A 212 18.82 4.42 3.13
N PRO A 213 19.82 4.72 2.26
CA PRO A 213 20.51 3.68 1.47
C PRO A 213 21.16 2.57 2.30
N HIS A 214 21.44 2.85 3.58
CA HIS A 214 22.02 1.92 4.55
C HIS A 214 21.27 2.02 5.88
N GLY A 215 21.02 0.88 6.52
CA GLY A 215 20.34 0.84 7.82
C GLY A 215 18.85 1.19 7.75
N TYR A 216 18.23 1.10 6.57
CA TYR A 216 16.78 1.18 6.43
C TYR A 216 16.08 0.08 7.24
N LEU A 217 14.87 0.39 7.69
CA LEU A 217 14.02 -0.55 8.39
C LEU A 217 13.38 -1.51 7.37
N THR A 218 13.41 -2.81 7.67
CA THR A 218 12.76 -3.85 6.86
C THR A 218 11.42 -4.28 7.43
N TRP A 219 10.58 -4.91 6.62
CA TRP A 219 9.32 -5.48 7.10
C TRP A 219 9.53 -6.55 8.19
N ASN A 220 10.57 -7.39 8.05
CA ASN A 220 10.98 -8.34 9.08
C ASN A 220 11.23 -7.63 10.42
N GLU A 221 12.04 -6.58 10.42
CA GLU A 221 12.39 -5.84 11.64
C GLU A 221 11.20 -5.12 12.27
N LEU A 222 10.23 -4.68 11.47
CA LEU A 222 9.02 -4.00 11.95
C LEU A 222 7.98 -4.99 12.51
N LEU A 223 7.79 -6.14 11.86
CA LEU A 223 6.64 -7.01 12.08
C LEU A 223 6.99 -8.32 12.81
N ASN A 224 8.26 -8.70 12.92
CA ASN A 224 8.63 -10.00 13.49
C ASN A 224 8.31 -10.06 15.00
N PRO A 225 7.39 -10.94 15.42
CA PRO A 225 7.01 -11.05 16.82
C PRO A 225 8.15 -11.55 17.73
N GLU A 226 9.16 -12.22 17.17
CA GLU A 226 10.35 -12.68 17.91
C GLU A 226 11.26 -11.52 18.33
N ILE A 227 11.18 -10.37 17.66
CA ILE A 227 11.89 -9.16 18.05
C ILE A 227 11.11 -8.47 19.18
N PRO A 228 11.75 -8.17 20.34
CA PRO A 228 11.09 -7.51 21.46
C PRO A 228 10.33 -6.25 21.03
N GLY A 229 9.09 -6.08 21.49
CA GLY A 229 8.21 -4.98 21.07
C GLY A 229 8.82 -3.59 21.27
N GLU A 230 9.55 -3.37 22.37
CA GLU A 230 10.26 -2.11 22.61
C GLU A 230 11.37 -1.84 21.61
N GLN A 231 12.08 -2.88 21.14
CA GLN A 231 13.10 -2.74 20.10
C GLN A 231 12.46 -2.39 18.75
N ARG A 232 11.35 -3.06 18.39
CA ARG A 232 10.58 -2.74 17.18
C ARG A 232 10.08 -1.30 17.22
N LYS A 233 9.46 -0.90 18.34
CA LYS A 233 8.98 0.47 18.57
C LYS A 233 10.08 1.52 18.46
N ARG A 234 11.28 1.27 19.00
CA ARG A 234 12.41 2.20 18.89
C ARG A 234 12.85 2.40 17.44
N ARG A 235 12.93 1.32 16.67
CA ARG A 235 13.28 1.37 15.24
C ARG A 235 12.21 2.08 14.43
N ASP A 236 10.95 1.76 14.70
CA ASP A 236 9.79 2.43 14.11
C ASP A 236 9.81 3.95 14.38
N VAL A 237 10.08 4.37 15.62
CA VAL A 237 10.24 5.79 15.99
C VAL A 237 11.38 6.47 15.24
N HIS A 238 12.48 5.75 14.98
CA HIS A 238 13.59 6.33 14.22
C HIS A 238 13.21 6.55 12.75
N ASP A 239 12.62 5.54 12.11
CA ASP A 239 12.15 5.58 10.72
C ASP A 239 11.05 6.64 10.50
N ARG A 240 10.01 6.58 11.33
CA ARG A 240 8.85 7.48 11.26
C ARG A 240 8.83 8.43 12.46
N THR A 241 9.75 9.39 12.47
CA THR A 241 9.97 10.25 13.66
C THR A 241 8.79 11.16 13.99
N VAL A 242 8.12 11.72 12.98
CA VAL A 242 6.95 12.59 13.14
C VAL A 242 5.75 11.91 12.49
N THR A 243 4.60 11.93 13.17
CA THR A 243 3.36 11.35 12.65
C THR A 243 2.23 12.37 12.60
N ILE A 244 1.26 12.14 11.73
CA ILE A 244 -0.03 12.85 11.70
C ILE A 244 -0.92 12.17 12.74
N SER A 245 -1.22 12.83 13.84
CA SER A 245 -2.05 12.26 14.92
C SER A 245 -3.50 12.67 14.85
N GLU A 246 -3.80 13.86 14.33
CA GLU A 246 -5.17 14.34 14.22
C GLU A 246 -5.34 15.22 12.96
N ALA A 247 -6.57 15.27 12.44
CA ALA A 247 -6.98 16.24 11.43
C ALA A 247 -8.35 16.83 11.80
N LEU A 248 -8.47 18.16 11.71
CA LEU A 248 -9.73 18.87 11.83
C LEU A 248 -10.18 19.29 10.44
N ILE A 249 -11.24 18.64 9.97
CA ILE A 249 -11.80 18.85 8.63
C ILE A 249 -12.99 19.78 8.77
N ARG A 250 -12.87 20.95 8.17
CA ARG A 250 -13.92 21.96 8.09
C ARG A 250 -14.77 21.69 6.86
N HIS A 251 -16.04 22.05 6.95
CA HIS A 251 -16.99 21.79 5.88
C HIS A 251 -16.75 22.73 4.71
N HIS A 252 -16.62 22.16 3.51
CA HIS A 252 -16.37 22.87 2.25
C HIS A 252 -17.59 22.84 1.30
N GLY A 253 -18.71 22.26 1.71
CA GLY A 253 -19.96 22.16 0.94
C GLY A 253 -20.79 23.45 0.86
N ALA A 254 -22.11 23.35 0.75
CA ALA A 254 -23.02 24.45 0.38
C ALA A 254 -22.94 25.72 1.27
N GLU A 255 -22.50 25.58 2.51
CA GLU A 255 -22.10 26.69 3.39
C GLU A 255 -20.63 26.47 3.82
N PRO A 256 -19.66 26.88 3.00
CA PRO A 256 -18.26 26.61 3.27
C PRO A 256 -17.76 27.51 4.39
N THR A 257 -16.97 26.95 5.31
CA THR A 257 -16.37 27.76 6.36
C THR A 257 -15.19 28.58 5.81
N THR A 258 -15.00 29.81 6.29
CA THR A 258 -13.82 30.61 5.93
C THR A 258 -12.55 30.22 6.69
N LYS A 259 -12.63 29.23 7.59
CA LYS A 259 -11.50 28.77 8.41
C LYS A 259 -10.79 27.62 7.69
N PRO A 260 -9.45 27.63 7.68
CA PRO A 260 -8.68 26.54 7.09
C PRO A 260 -8.87 25.24 7.89
N ASP A 261 -8.66 24.11 7.20
CA ASP A 261 -8.47 22.81 7.84
C ASP A 261 -7.22 22.83 8.71
N MET A 262 -7.11 21.89 9.64
CA MET A 262 -5.92 21.75 10.46
C MET A 262 -5.44 20.32 10.55
N ILE A 263 -4.13 20.15 10.69
CA ILE A 263 -3.51 18.87 11.02
C ILE A 263 -2.69 19.03 12.29
N THR A 264 -2.64 17.99 13.11
CA THR A 264 -1.79 17.91 14.29
C THR A 264 -0.68 16.90 14.05
N LEU A 265 0.56 17.37 14.10
CA LEU A 265 1.76 16.52 14.03
C LEU A 265 2.24 16.18 15.42
N THR A 266 2.70 14.95 15.62
CA THR A 266 3.30 14.44 16.85
C THR A 266 4.75 14.04 16.61
N ASN A 267 5.69 14.66 17.33
CA ASN A 267 7.08 14.20 17.36
C ASN A 267 7.22 13.05 18.35
N ARG A 268 7.57 11.87 17.84
CA ARG A 268 7.73 10.63 18.63
C ARG A 268 9.13 10.47 19.21
N ALA A 269 10.12 11.26 18.81
CA ALA A 269 11.48 11.16 19.30
C ALA A 269 11.72 11.93 20.61
N ASP A 270 12.85 11.61 21.24
CA ASP A 270 13.37 12.28 22.44
C ASP A 270 14.22 13.53 22.12
N ALA A 271 14.28 13.91 20.84
CA ALA A 271 14.94 15.10 20.32
C ALA A 271 13.94 16.01 19.56
N PRO A 272 14.15 17.34 19.54
CA PRO A 272 13.37 18.23 18.68
C PRO A 272 13.65 17.93 17.20
N VAL A 273 12.66 18.17 16.34
CA VAL A 273 12.77 18.02 14.88
C VAL A 273 12.51 19.37 14.23
N VAL A 274 13.41 19.79 13.33
CA VAL A 274 13.24 20.98 12.50
C VAL A 274 12.41 20.59 11.28
N LEU A 275 11.35 21.34 10.98
CA LEU A 275 10.38 21.02 9.91
C LEU A 275 10.52 21.93 8.68
N ASN A 276 11.67 22.58 8.51
CA ASN A 276 11.90 23.49 7.37
C ASN A 276 11.80 22.70 6.05
N GLY A 277 11.01 23.21 5.11
CA GLY A 277 10.78 22.56 3.81
C GLY A 277 9.86 21.34 3.85
N TRP A 278 9.38 20.92 5.02
CA TRP A 278 8.40 19.84 5.13
C TRP A 278 7.03 20.31 4.63
N SER A 279 6.21 19.38 4.15
CA SER A 279 4.89 19.72 3.60
C SER A 279 3.83 18.65 3.88
N ILE A 280 2.58 19.07 3.76
CA ILE A 280 1.39 18.22 3.82
C ILE A 280 0.77 18.15 2.44
N ARG A 281 0.55 16.93 1.95
CA ARG A 281 -0.11 16.65 0.67
C ARG A 281 -1.45 15.96 0.86
N ASN A 282 -2.51 16.45 0.22
CA ASN A 282 -3.81 15.79 0.19
C ASN A 282 -3.93 14.76 -0.96
N HIS A 283 -5.04 14.05 -1.03
CA HIS A 283 -5.38 13.10 -2.11
C HIS A 283 -5.64 13.76 -3.49
N LYS A 284 -5.64 15.10 -3.60
CA LYS A 284 -5.72 15.80 -4.89
C LYS A 284 -4.34 16.19 -5.42
N GLY A 285 -3.31 16.05 -4.58
CA GLY A 285 -1.96 16.48 -4.89
C GLY A 285 -1.65 17.93 -4.48
N ASP A 286 -2.60 18.63 -3.86
CA ASP A 286 -2.36 19.96 -3.30
C ASP A 286 -1.39 19.86 -2.14
N ASN A 287 -0.54 20.89 -1.97
CA ASN A 287 0.52 20.91 -0.96
C ASN A 287 0.41 22.16 -0.08
N GLU A 288 0.64 21.98 1.22
CA GLU A 288 0.91 23.06 2.17
C GLU A 288 2.29 22.89 2.76
N TYR A 289 3.16 23.89 2.59
CA TYR A 289 4.47 23.89 3.23
C TYR A 289 4.36 24.34 4.69
N LEU A 290 5.03 23.64 5.59
CA LEU A 290 5.07 24.03 7.00
C LEU A 290 5.91 25.32 7.16
N PRO A 291 5.57 26.22 8.10
CA PRO A 291 6.25 27.50 8.23
C PRO A 291 7.75 27.34 8.50
N ASP A 292 8.57 28.13 7.82
CA ASP A 292 10.01 28.15 8.04
C ASP A 292 10.38 28.50 9.49
N GLY A 293 11.42 27.85 10.00
CA GLY A 293 11.86 27.98 11.39
C GLY A 293 11.02 27.17 12.39
N THR A 294 10.03 26.39 11.92
CA THR A 294 9.24 25.51 12.79
C THR A 294 10.12 24.42 13.40
N VAL A 295 10.08 24.32 14.73
CA VAL A 295 10.73 23.26 15.49
C VAL A 295 9.70 22.52 16.33
N LEU A 296 9.41 21.27 15.97
CA LEU A 296 8.52 20.41 16.73
C LEU A 296 9.30 19.78 17.90
N ARG A 297 9.01 20.26 19.11
CA ARG A 297 9.70 19.82 20.34
C ARG A 297 9.52 18.32 20.56
N ARG A 298 10.53 17.69 21.18
CA ARG A 298 10.51 16.27 21.55
C ARG A 298 9.21 15.89 22.27
N ARG A 299 8.62 14.75 21.91
CA ARG A 299 7.40 14.21 22.55
C ARG A 299 6.26 15.24 22.67
N ARG A 300 6.12 16.15 21.70
CA ARG A 300 5.07 17.16 21.67
C ARG A 300 4.26 17.08 20.39
N ARG A 301 3.06 17.64 20.49
CA ARG A 301 2.12 17.80 19.39
C ARG A 301 2.02 19.28 19.03
N GLN A 302 1.84 19.58 17.75
CA GLN A 302 1.59 20.93 17.26
C GLN A 302 0.63 20.88 16.07
N SER A 303 -0.32 21.81 16.05
CA SER A 303 -1.28 21.91 14.95
C SER A 303 -0.89 23.00 13.96
N PHE A 304 -1.18 22.74 12.69
CA PHE A 304 -0.87 23.60 11.54
C PHE A 304 -2.14 23.82 10.74
N GLN A 305 -2.32 25.03 10.23
CA GLN A 305 -3.42 25.40 9.35
C GLN A 305 -3.07 25.05 7.90
N LEU A 306 -4.05 24.52 7.17
CA LEU A 306 -3.94 24.20 5.75
C LEU A 306 -4.76 25.21 4.94
N HIS A 307 -4.08 26.17 4.34
CA HIS A 307 -4.67 27.21 3.49
C HIS A 307 -4.72 26.79 2.02
N ASN A 308 -3.71 26.05 1.58
CA ASN A 308 -3.50 25.63 0.19
C ASN A 308 -3.72 24.14 -0.02
N CYS A 309 -4.12 23.40 1.02
CA CYS A 309 -4.25 21.94 1.00
C CYS A 309 -5.53 21.52 1.71
N ALA A 310 -6.68 21.76 1.06
CA ALA A 310 -7.98 21.42 1.64
C ALA A 310 -8.16 19.90 1.78
N LEU A 311 -8.70 19.47 2.91
CA LEU A 311 -9.06 18.09 3.18
C LEU A 311 -10.51 17.85 2.71
N SER A 312 -10.81 16.64 2.24
CA SER A 312 -12.13 16.30 1.71
C SER A 312 -13.04 15.82 2.84
N ASP A 313 -14.32 16.15 2.76
CA ASP A 313 -15.37 15.62 3.63
C ASP A 313 -15.90 14.25 3.17
N GLU A 314 -15.49 13.79 2.00
CA GLU A 314 -15.81 12.46 1.44
C GLU A 314 -14.77 11.39 1.79
N GLY A 315 -13.77 11.75 2.61
CA GLY A 315 -12.60 10.92 2.86
C GLY A 315 -11.39 11.39 2.07
N GLY A 316 -10.20 11.00 2.52
CA GLY A 316 -8.95 11.44 1.91
C GLY A 316 -7.74 10.65 2.40
N THR A 317 -6.61 10.89 1.75
CA THR A 317 -5.29 10.65 2.32
C THR A 317 -4.63 11.98 2.69
N ILE A 318 -3.87 11.98 3.79
CA ILE A 318 -2.98 13.07 4.20
C ILE A 318 -1.58 12.48 4.27
N THR A 319 -0.64 13.06 3.54
CA THR A 319 0.75 12.61 3.52
C THR A 319 1.66 13.70 4.04
N LEU A 320 2.53 13.36 5.00
CA LEU A 320 3.58 14.22 5.51
C LEU A 320 4.86 13.94 4.72
N LEU A 321 5.40 14.97 4.08
CA LEU A 321 6.63 14.90 3.29
C LEU A 321 7.74 15.70 4.00
N ASN A 322 8.97 15.18 3.94
CA ASN A 322 10.14 15.92 4.42
C ASN A 322 10.62 16.94 3.37
N GLU A 323 11.73 17.61 3.66
CA GLU A 323 12.32 18.63 2.79
C GLU A 323 12.85 18.11 1.44
N GLN A 324 13.08 16.80 1.31
CA GLN A 324 13.39 16.16 0.03
C GLN A 324 12.15 15.70 -0.74
N GLY A 325 10.94 15.87 -0.18
CA GLY A 325 9.70 15.36 -0.77
C GLY A 325 9.43 13.88 -0.47
N LEU A 326 10.24 13.23 0.36
CA LEU A 326 10.04 11.84 0.77
C LEU A 326 8.96 11.73 1.84
N LYS A 327 8.14 10.69 1.74
CA LYS A 327 7.11 10.40 2.74
C LYS A 327 7.75 10.07 4.09
N VAL A 328 7.30 10.78 5.13
CA VAL A 328 7.62 10.51 6.55
C VAL A 328 6.49 9.73 7.21
N ASP A 329 5.25 10.17 7.00
CA ASP A 329 4.05 9.50 7.50
C ASP A 329 2.87 9.75 6.55
N GLY A 330 1.81 8.97 6.69
CA GLY A 330 0.58 9.24 6.00
C GLY A 330 -0.58 8.46 6.57
N VAL A 331 -1.74 9.07 6.50
CA VAL A 331 -2.99 8.56 7.08
C VAL A 331 -4.09 8.60 6.03
N ARG A 332 -5.06 7.69 6.18
CA ARG A 332 -6.26 7.63 5.38
C ARG A 332 -7.48 7.77 6.29
N TYR A 333 -8.49 8.45 5.82
CA TYR A 333 -9.78 8.59 6.48
C TYR A 333 -10.92 8.49 5.46
N THR A 334 -12.10 8.10 5.93
CA THR A 334 -13.31 7.89 5.14
C THR A 334 -14.34 8.98 5.41
N ALA A 335 -15.34 9.12 4.54
CA ALA A 335 -16.49 10.01 4.75
C ALA A 335 -17.18 9.78 6.12
N THR A 336 -17.19 8.52 6.59
CA THR A 336 -17.83 8.18 7.87
C THR A 336 -17.08 8.72 9.09
N GLN A 337 -15.77 9.00 8.94
CA GLN A 337 -14.94 9.61 9.96
C GLN A 337 -15.04 11.14 9.95
N THR A 338 -15.54 11.74 8.87
CA THR A 338 -15.59 13.19 8.64
C THR A 338 -16.98 13.73 8.86
N SER A 339 -17.35 13.97 10.12
CA SER A 339 -18.48 14.85 10.43
C SER A 339 -18.01 16.32 10.47
N PRO A 340 -18.82 17.29 10.00
CA PRO A 340 -18.46 18.71 10.00
C PRO A 340 -17.97 19.19 11.38
N GLY A 341 -16.71 19.64 11.45
CA GLY A 341 -16.10 20.14 12.68
C GLY A 341 -15.60 19.07 13.66
N HIS A 342 -15.59 17.80 13.26
CA HIS A 342 -15.04 16.70 14.03
C HIS A 342 -13.52 16.61 13.84
N VAL A 343 -12.80 16.24 14.91
CA VAL A 343 -11.37 15.94 14.87
C VAL A 343 -11.16 14.46 14.59
N VAL A 344 -10.72 14.11 13.39
CA VAL A 344 -10.31 12.74 13.07
C VAL A 344 -9.02 12.44 13.80
N SER A 345 -8.99 11.36 14.59
CA SER A 345 -7.79 10.89 15.28
C SER A 345 -7.26 9.62 14.60
N PHE A 346 -5.94 9.48 14.55
CA PHE A 346 -5.25 8.39 13.83
C PHE A 346 -4.38 7.54 14.76
#